data_AF-A0A8K0IFX1-F1
#
_entry.id   AF-A0A8K0IFX1-F1
#
_cell.length_a   1.000
_cell.length_b   1.000
_cell.length_c   1.000
_cell.angle_alpha   90.00
_cell.angle_beta   90.00
_cell.angle_gamma   90.00
#
_symmetry.space_group_name_H-M   'P 1'
#
loop_
_entity.id
_entity.type
_entity.pdbx_description
1 polymer ?
#
loop_
_entity_poly.entity_id
_entity_poly.type
_entity_poly.pdbx_seq_one_letter_code
_entity_poly.pdbx_strand_id
1 'polypeptide(L)'
;MGFGGEVVLAVMVILCLSCQLEAQLQVGFYDSTCPQAELIVKSQVTVALLSNIGLAAGLVRMHFHDCFVRGCDGSVLIDSTSTNTAEKDSSINKSLRGFEVIDSAKALLEATCPGVVSCADTLAFAARDSVELTGGLSYQVPAGRRDGTVSLASETFTNLPGPTFNVNQLTQSFAVKGLSQDQMVTLSGAHTIGRSHCSSFSSRLYNFSTTAKQDPSLDATYAAQLKQQCPQGSTDPNLVVPMDPSSPNVVDTGYYSNILASRGLFTSDQTLLSQVATASQVTRNAANSMLWQNKFAAAMVAMGQIGVLTGSNGEIRAHTIGRSHCSSFSSRLYNFSTTAKQDPSLDATYAAQLKQQCPQGSTDPNLVVPMDPSSPNVVDTGYYSNILASRGLFTSDQTLLSQVATASQVTRNAANSMLWQNKFAAAMVAMGQIGVLTGSNGEIRLNCRVVN
;
A
#
# COMPACT_ATOMS: atom_id res chain seq x y z
N MET A 1 33.03 27.58 48.21
CA MET A 1 32.50 26.36 47.58
C MET A 1 31.01 26.56 47.41
N GLY A 2 30.48 26.59 46.18
CA GLY A 2 29.02 26.70 45.99
C GLY A 2 28.57 27.51 44.77
N PHE A 3 29.04 27.17 43.57
CA PHE A 3 28.44 27.65 42.31
C PHE A 3 28.42 26.57 41.20
N GLY A 4 28.55 25.30 41.58
CA GLY A 4 28.62 24.18 40.62
C GLY A 4 27.35 23.30 40.55
N GLY A 5 26.42 23.44 41.50
CA GLY A 5 25.26 22.55 41.61
C GLY A 5 24.07 22.94 40.74
N GLU A 6 23.77 24.24 40.62
CA GLU A 6 22.56 24.71 39.93
C GLU A 6 22.67 24.64 38.40
N VAL A 7 23.87 24.84 37.85
CA VAL A 7 24.12 24.75 36.39
C VAL A 7 24.01 23.30 35.90
N VAL A 8 24.44 22.33 36.72
CA VAL A 8 24.37 20.90 36.37
C VAL A 8 22.93 20.38 36.40
N LEU A 9 22.10 20.87 37.32
CA LEU A 9 20.68 20.51 37.41
C LEU A 9 19.87 21.07 36.21
N ALA A 10 20.13 22.31 35.81
CA ALA A 10 19.47 22.92 34.65
C ALA A 10 19.85 22.24 33.32
N VAL A 11 21.11 21.79 33.18
CA VAL A 11 21.57 21.06 31.99
C VAL A 11 20.98 19.64 31.94
N MET A 12 20.81 18.94 33.07
CA MET A 12 20.13 17.63 33.08
C MET A 12 18.62 17.72 32.79
N VAL A 13 17.93 18.77 33.26
CA VAL A 13 16.49 18.96 32.98
C VAL A 13 16.25 19.34 31.51
N ILE A 14 17.17 20.08 30.88
CA ILE A 14 17.09 20.45 29.45
C ILE A 14 17.48 19.28 28.52
N LEU A 15 18.39 18.37 28.95
CA LEU A 15 18.70 17.14 28.20
C LEU A 15 17.60 16.07 28.26
N CYS A 16 16.64 16.17 29.18
CA CYS A 16 15.45 15.31 29.19
C CYS A 16 14.30 15.80 28.28
N LEU A 17 14.41 16.97 27.66
CA LEU A 17 13.33 17.60 26.87
C LEU A 17 13.46 17.46 25.35
N SER A 18 14.38 16.63 24.84
CA SER A 18 14.57 16.43 23.39
C SER A 18 14.72 14.96 22.99
N CYS A 19 13.99 14.05 23.64
CA CYS A 19 13.76 12.72 23.08
C CYS A 19 12.39 12.74 22.40
N GLN A 20 12.31 13.31 21.18
CA GLN A 20 11.19 13.02 20.30
C GLN A 20 11.34 11.57 19.86
N LEU A 21 10.81 10.64 20.65
CA LEU A 21 10.49 9.29 20.19
C LEU A 21 9.39 9.46 19.13
N GLU A 22 9.76 9.47 17.85
CA GLU A 22 8.78 9.31 16.78
C GLU A 22 8.13 7.94 16.96
N ALA A 23 6.82 7.92 17.25
CA ALA A 23 6.11 6.69 17.57
C ALA A 23 5.78 5.91 16.30
N GLN A 24 6.55 4.87 16.01
CA GLN A 24 6.34 3.95 14.89
C GLN A 24 4.95 3.29 14.98
N LEU A 25 4.27 3.08 13.84
CA LEU A 25 3.11 2.19 13.82
C LEU A 25 3.56 0.81 14.27
N GLN A 26 2.92 0.25 15.29
CA GLN A 26 3.32 -1.04 15.85
C GLN A 26 2.11 -1.93 16.07
N VAL A 27 2.30 -3.22 15.86
CA VAL A 27 1.34 -4.22 16.33
C VAL A 27 1.33 -4.16 17.86
N GLY A 28 0.13 -4.17 18.46
CA GLY A 28 -0.01 -4.01 19.90
C GLY A 28 0.22 -2.58 20.41
N PHE A 29 0.08 -1.55 19.56
CA PHE A 29 0.26 -0.15 19.96
C PHE A 29 -0.59 0.23 21.19
N TYR A 30 -1.77 -0.38 21.34
CA TYR A 30 -2.71 -0.13 22.42
C TYR A 30 -2.62 -1.14 23.58
N ASP A 31 -1.67 -2.07 23.59
CA ASP A 31 -1.62 -3.17 24.58
C ASP A 31 -1.53 -2.69 26.03
N SER A 32 -0.95 -1.51 26.27
CA SER A 32 -0.82 -0.91 27.61
C SER A 32 -1.84 0.19 27.90
N THR A 33 -2.38 0.85 26.87
CA THR A 33 -3.23 2.05 27.00
C THR A 33 -4.71 1.75 26.78
N CYS A 34 -5.04 0.81 25.89
CA CYS A 34 -6.39 0.29 25.68
C CYS A 34 -6.33 -1.19 25.24
N PRO A 35 -6.06 -2.13 26.17
CA PRO A 35 -5.82 -3.54 25.84
C PRO A 35 -7.00 -4.25 25.17
N GLN A 36 -8.20 -3.66 25.22
CA GLN A 36 -9.43 -4.20 24.62
C GLN A 36 -9.77 -3.56 23.27
N ALA A 37 -8.91 -2.68 22.73
CA ALA A 37 -9.23 -1.89 21.54
C ALA A 37 -9.63 -2.74 20.33
N GLU A 38 -8.76 -3.66 19.89
CA GLU A 38 -9.04 -4.53 18.74
C GLU A 38 -10.24 -5.46 18.98
N LEU A 39 -10.42 -5.95 20.21
CA LEU A 39 -11.56 -6.81 20.58
C LEU A 39 -12.89 -6.05 20.52
N ILE A 40 -12.91 -4.80 20.98
CA ILE A 40 -14.09 -3.92 20.91
C ILE A 40 -14.47 -3.69 19.44
N VAL A 41 -13.51 -3.33 18.59
CA VAL A 41 -13.77 -3.11 17.16
C VAL A 41 -14.30 -4.39 16.51
N LYS A 42 -13.64 -5.53 16.72
CA LYS A 42 -14.07 -6.82 16.16
C LYS A 42 -15.47 -7.21 16.61
N SER A 43 -15.82 -6.95 17.87
CA SER A 43 -17.16 -7.20 18.40
C SER A 43 -18.22 -6.38 17.68
N GLN A 44 -17.98 -5.07 17.50
CA GLN A 44 -18.93 -4.18 16.80
C GLN A 44 -19.07 -4.52 15.33
N VAL A 45 -17.97 -4.87 14.65
CA VAL A 45 -18.00 -5.37 13.27
C VAL A 45 -18.79 -6.68 13.19
N THR A 46 -18.57 -7.62 14.10
CA THR A 46 -19.31 -8.90 14.14
C THR A 46 -20.82 -8.66 14.25
N VAL A 47 -21.25 -7.80 15.17
CA VAL A 47 -22.67 -7.45 15.34
C VAL A 47 -23.25 -6.83 14.07
N ALA A 48 -22.52 -5.90 13.44
CA ALA A 48 -22.95 -5.25 12.21
C ALA A 48 -23.09 -6.24 11.04
N LEU A 49 -22.13 -7.16 10.87
CA LEU A 49 -22.12 -8.16 9.81
C LEU A 49 -23.22 -9.22 9.99
N LEU A 50 -23.59 -9.57 11.23
CA LEU A 50 -24.74 -10.42 11.51
C LEU A 50 -26.06 -9.80 11.03
N SER A 51 -26.19 -8.47 11.11
CA SER A 51 -27.36 -7.76 10.59
C SER A 51 -27.28 -7.53 9.07
N ASN A 52 -26.09 -7.25 8.54
CA ASN A 52 -25.88 -6.95 7.13
C ASN A 52 -24.43 -7.29 6.71
N ILE A 53 -24.23 -8.49 6.19
CA ILE A 53 -22.92 -8.98 5.74
C ILE A 53 -22.27 -8.09 4.66
N GLY A 54 -23.08 -7.31 3.91
CA GLY A 54 -22.57 -6.37 2.91
C GLY A 54 -21.73 -5.23 3.49
N LEU A 55 -21.84 -4.96 4.79
CA LEU A 55 -21.01 -3.95 5.47
C LEU A 55 -19.53 -4.33 5.49
N ALA A 56 -19.19 -5.62 5.43
CA ALA A 56 -17.79 -6.06 5.34
C ALA A 56 -17.07 -5.42 4.14
N ALA A 57 -17.64 -5.54 2.94
CA ALA A 57 -17.10 -4.92 1.73
C ALA A 57 -17.11 -3.38 1.82
N GLY A 58 -18.10 -2.80 2.52
CA GLY A 58 -18.18 -1.35 2.78
C GLY A 58 -17.00 -0.84 3.59
N LEU A 59 -16.66 -1.53 4.69
CA LEU A 59 -15.56 -1.18 5.60
C LEU A 59 -14.19 -1.36 4.93
N VAL A 60 -13.99 -2.45 4.20
CA VAL A 60 -12.75 -2.68 3.42
C VAL A 60 -12.56 -1.58 2.38
N ARG A 61 -13.62 -1.23 1.64
CA ARG A 61 -13.57 -0.13 0.67
C ARG A 61 -13.35 1.21 1.35
N MET A 62 -13.98 1.48 2.49
CA MET A 62 -13.79 2.73 3.23
C MET A 62 -12.34 2.91 3.67
N HIS A 63 -11.69 1.84 4.14
CA HIS A 63 -10.26 1.89 4.48
C HIS A 63 -9.36 2.12 3.25
N PHE A 64 -9.67 1.50 2.11
CA PHE A 64 -8.97 1.81 0.85
C PHE A 64 -9.12 3.29 0.47
N HIS A 65 -10.33 3.84 0.58
CA HIS A 65 -10.61 5.24 0.26
C HIS A 65 -9.90 6.21 1.19
N ASP A 66 -9.88 5.92 2.50
CA ASP A 66 -9.10 6.67 3.49
C ASP A 66 -7.63 6.70 3.07
N CYS A 67 -7.00 5.54 2.96
CA CYS A 67 -5.58 5.44 2.64
C CYS A 67 -5.18 6.08 1.30
N PHE A 68 -6.07 6.14 0.32
CA PHE A 68 -5.76 6.73 -0.97
C PHE A 68 -5.90 8.26 -0.98
N VAL A 69 -6.67 8.87 -0.08
CA VAL A 69 -6.82 10.33 0.01
C VAL A 69 -6.11 10.83 1.25
N ARG A 70 -5.05 11.63 1.09
CA ARG A 70 -4.18 12.13 2.18
C ARG A 70 -3.47 11.06 3.05
N GLY A 71 -3.78 9.78 2.87
CA GLY A 71 -3.20 8.70 3.66
C GLY A 71 -4.21 8.14 4.64
N CYS A 72 -3.84 7.11 5.39
CA CYS A 72 -4.77 6.47 6.34
C CYS A 72 -4.90 7.33 7.61
N ASP A 73 -5.59 8.46 7.53
CA ASP A 73 -5.73 9.45 8.60
C ASP A 73 -7.18 9.64 9.08
N GLY A 74 -8.12 8.80 8.63
CA GLY A 74 -9.52 8.91 8.99
C GLY A 74 -10.22 10.14 8.41
N SER A 75 -9.62 10.87 7.46
CA SER A 75 -10.21 12.02 6.77
C SER A 75 -11.51 11.67 6.04
N VAL A 76 -11.64 10.43 5.55
CA VAL A 76 -12.85 9.93 4.89
C VAL A 76 -14.09 9.91 5.82
N LEU A 77 -13.87 9.88 7.14
CA LEU A 77 -14.93 9.77 8.14
C LEU A 77 -15.59 11.12 8.47
N ILE A 78 -14.90 12.23 8.18
CA ILE A 78 -15.33 13.60 8.48
C ILE A 78 -16.60 13.96 7.69
N ASP A 79 -17.59 14.52 8.38
CA ASP A 79 -18.80 15.07 7.76
C ASP A 79 -18.56 16.48 7.21
N SER A 80 -19.28 16.84 6.14
CA SER A 80 -19.24 18.20 5.60
C SER A 80 -19.75 19.23 6.61
N THR A 81 -19.22 20.46 6.51
CA THR A 81 -19.67 21.62 7.28
C THR A 81 -20.27 22.68 6.35
N SER A 82 -20.82 23.77 6.89
CA SER A 82 -21.34 24.87 6.07
C SER A 82 -20.28 25.55 5.19
N THR A 83 -19.00 25.39 5.51
CA THR A 83 -17.88 26.03 4.80
C THR A 83 -16.97 25.03 4.09
N ASN A 84 -17.21 23.72 4.23
CA ASN A 84 -16.37 22.67 3.64
C ASN A 84 -17.19 21.47 3.17
N THR A 85 -16.97 21.04 1.93
CA THR A 85 -17.52 19.77 1.43
C THR A 85 -16.48 18.66 1.61
N ALA A 86 -16.74 17.76 2.55
CA ALA A 86 -15.85 16.65 2.91
C ALA A 86 -15.84 15.55 1.85
N GLU A 87 -14.85 14.65 1.93
CA GLU A 87 -14.70 13.51 1.04
C GLU A 87 -15.95 12.64 0.96
N LYS A 88 -16.65 12.45 2.07
CA LYS A 88 -17.88 11.66 2.18
C LYS A 88 -18.94 12.07 1.15
N ASP A 89 -19.02 13.37 0.82
CA ASP A 89 -20.03 13.92 -0.09
C ASP A 89 -19.57 14.00 -1.56
N SER A 90 -18.37 13.52 -1.88
CA SER A 90 -17.92 13.41 -3.26
C SER A 90 -18.76 12.39 -4.05
N SER A 91 -18.91 12.58 -5.36
CA SER A 91 -19.71 11.64 -6.18
C SER A 91 -19.15 10.21 -6.18
N ILE A 92 -17.85 10.04 -5.91
CA ILE A 92 -17.19 8.73 -5.81
C ILE A 92 -17.54 8.04 -4.47
N ASN A 93 -17.64 8.84 -3.41
CA ASN A 93 -17.80 8.35 -2.04
C ASN A 93 -19.25 8.27 -1.56
N LYS A 94 -20.22 8.84 -2.28
CA LYS A 94 -21.67 8.65 -1.99
C LYS A 94 -22.12 7.19 -1.91
N SER A 95 -21.33 6.26 -2.44
CA SER A 95 -21.55 4.81 -2.36
C SER A 95 -20.84 4.12 -1.19
N LEU A 96 -20.02 4.84 -0.39
CA LEU A 96 -19.45 4.32 0.85
C LEU A 96 -20.55 4.07 1.88
N ARG A 97 -20.35 3.04 2.71
CA ARG A 97 -21.31 2.61 3.74
C ARG A 97 -20.59 1.94 4.89
N GLY A 98 -21.23 1.89 6.07
CA GLY A 98 -20.64 1.32 7.29
C GLY A 98 -20.03 2.36 8.23
N PHE A 99 -20.28 3.66 8.02
CA PHE A 99 -19.81 4.72 8.92
C PHE A 99 -20.37 4.52 10.33
N GLU A 100 -21.61 4.05 10.43
CA GLU A 100 -22.30 3.72 11.68
C GLU A 100 -21.60 2.62 12.49
N VAL A 101 -20.88 1.70 11.83
CA VAL A 101 -20.12 0.65 12.50
C VAL A 101 -18.89 1.24 13.17
N ILE A 102 -18.22 2.19 12.49
CA ILE A 102 -17.08 2.93 13.03
C ILE A 102 -17.53 3.82 14.19
N ASP A 103 -18.67 4.50 14.07
CA ASP A 103 -19.24 5.32 15.15
C ASP A 103 -19.55 4.48 16.40
N SER A 104 -20.15 3.29 16.23
CA SER A 104 -20.48 2.38 17.33
C SER A 104 -19.22 1.84 18.03
N ALA A 105 -18.22 1.41 17.25
CA ALA A 105 -16.92 1.01 17.76
C ALA A 105 -16.25 2.14 18.52
N LYS A 106 -16.23 3.34 17.94
CA LYS A 106 -15.61 4.51 18.54
C LYS A 106 -16.27 4.91 19.85
N ALA A 107 -17.60 4.92 19.91
CA ALA A 107 -18.33 5.26 21.13
C ALA A 107 -17.96 4.30 22.29
N LEU A 108 -17.85 3.00 22.01
CA LEU A 108 -17.48 2.01 23.03
C LEU A 108 -15.99 2.10 23.41
N LEU A 109 -15.11 2.40 22.46
CA LEU A 109 -13.70 2.69 22.71
C LEU A 109 -13.56 3.91 23.63
N GLU A 110 -14.25 5.01 23.33
CA GLU A 110 -14.19 6.23 24.15
C GLU A 110 -14.78 6.03 25.56
N ALA A 111 -15.80 5.18 25.71
CA ALA A 111 -16.32 4.81 27.02
C ALA A 111 -15.35 3.94 27.83
N THR A 112 -14.46 3.20 27.17
CA THR A 112 -13.53 2.25 27.78
C THR A 112 -12.15 2.87 28.06
N CYS A 113 -11.63 3.62 27.10
CA CYS A 113 -10.30 4.22 27.11
C CYS A 113 -10.35 5.61 26.43
N PRO A 114 -10.86 6.63 27.14
CA PRO A 114 -11.12 7.95 26.57
C PRO A 114 -9.88 8.58 25.94
N GLY A 115 -10.01 9.08 24.71
CA GLY A 115 -8.97 9.82 24.00
C GLY A 115 -7.74 8.99 23.60
N VAL A 116 -7.84 7.65 23.59
CA VAL A 116 -6.69 6.76 23.33
C VAL A 116 -6.64 6.29 21.87
N VAL A 117 -7.71 5.69 21.35
CA VAL A 117 -7.70 4.98 20.07
C VAL A 117 -8.17 5.90 18.94
N SER A 118 -7.40 6.08 17.87
CA SER A 118 -7.80 6.98 16.77
C SER A 118 -8.94 6.40 15.93
N CYS A 119 -9.67 7.26 15.22
CA CYS A 119 -10.65 6.82 14.23
C CYS A 119 -9.99 6.14 13.03
N ALA A 120 -8.81 6.61 12.62
CA ALA A 120 -7.99 5.97 11.59
C ALA A 120 -7.67 4.50 11.93
N ASP A 121 -7.21 4.22 13.16
CA ASP A 121 -6.94 2.83 13.58
C ASP A 121 -8.21 2.02 13.79
N THR A 122 -9.30 2.65 14.27
CA THR A 122 -10.61 2.00 14.37
C THR A 122 -11.07 1.48 13.00
N LEU A 123 -10.91 2.28 11.93
CA LEU A 123 -11.23 1.89 10.57
C LEU A 123 -10.29 0.79 10.03
N ALA A 124 -8.99 0.87 10.30
CA ALA A 124 -8.01 -0.15 9.89
C ALA A 124 -8.31 -1.52 10.52
N PHE A 125 -8.60 -1.56 11.83
CA PHE A 125 -9.03 -2.78 12.52
C PHE A 125 -10.34 -3.31 11.95
N ALA A 126 -11.33 -2.44 11.70
CA ALA A 126 -12.62 -2.83 11.16
C ALA A 126 -12.51 -3.46 9.75
N ALA A 127 -11.60 -2.97 8.91
CA ALA A 127 -11.31 -3.55 7.61
C ALA A 127 -10.67 -4.95 7.73
N ARG A 128 -9.72 -5.15 8.66
CA ARG A 128 -9.13 -6.48 8.93
C ARG A 128 -10.17 -7.47 9.41
N ASP A 129 -11.00 -7.07 10.38
CA ASP A 129 -12.04 -7.91 10.94
C ASP A 129 -13.10 -8.27 9.88
N SER A 130 -13.43 -7.34 8.99
CA SER A 130 -14.34 -7.59 7.86
C SER A 130 -13.81 -8.66 6.91
N VAL A 131 -12.51 -8.63 6.59
CA VAL A 131 -11.85 -9.65 5.75
C VAL A 131 -11.87 -11.02 6.44
N GLU A 132 -11.52 -11.07 7.72
CA GLU A 132 -11.51 -12.33 8.48
C GLU A 132 -12.91 -12.95 8.57
N LEU A 133 -13.91 -12.15 8.95
CA LEU A 133 -15.29 -12.61 9.16
C LEU A 133 -15.99 -13.04 7.86
N THR A 134 -15.43 -12.68 6.70
CA THR A 134 -15.90 -13.12 5.39
C THR A 134 -15.05 -14.25 4.80
N GLY A 135 -14.19 -14.90 5.60
CA GLY A 135 -13.45 -16.10 5.20
C GLY A 135 -12.01 -15.85 4.71
N GLY A 136 -11.53 -14.62 4.81
CA GLY A 136 -10.14 -14.28 4.52
C GLY A 136 -9.18 -14.61 5.66
N LEU A 137 -7.88 -14.58 5.36
CA LEU A 137 -6.84 -14.72 6.37
C LEU A 137 -6.86 -13.50 7.32
N SER A 138 -6.90 -13.75 8.62
CA SER A 138 -6.64 -12.70 9.61
C SER A 138 -5.17 -12.26 9.57
N TYR A 139 -4.91 -11.01 9.91
CA TYR A 139 -3.57 -10.43 9.95
C TYR A 139 -3.46 -9.39 11.06
N GLN A 140 -2.22 -9.17 11.50
CA GLN A 140 -1.91 -8.15 12.49
C GLN A 140 -1.88 -6.77 11.84
N VAL A 141 -2.53 -5.79 12.46
CA VAL A 141 -2.62 -4.41 11.95
C VAL A 141 -1.69 -3.53 12.79
N PRO A 142 -0.60 -2.98 12.23
CA PRO A 142 0.17 -1.96 12.91
C PRO A 142 -0.72 -0.73 13.17
N ALA A 143 -0.77 -0.27 14.41
CA ALA A 143 -1.60 0.84 14.87
C ALA A 143 -0.74 1.96 15.50
N GLY A 144 -1.37 3.07 15.86
CA GLY A 144 -0.73 4.34 16.23
C GLY A 144 -0.97 5.47 15.22
N ARG A 145 -1.92 5.30 14.28
CA ARG A 145 -2.36 6.37 13.38
C ARG A 145 -3.02 7.47 14.20
N ARG A 146 -2.98 8.70 13.71
CA ARG A 146 -3.75 9.82 14.26
C ARG A 146 -4.74 10.32 13.24
N ASP A 147 -5.75 11.01 13.75
CA ASP A 147 -6.81 11.54 12.93
C ASP A 147 -6.37 12.85 12.29
N GLY A 148 -6.46 12.90 10.96
CA GLY A 148 -6.34 14.12 10.16
C GLY A 148 -7.53 15.05 10.39
N THR A 149 -7.32 16.33 10.13
CA THR A 149 -8.31 17.40 10.37
C THR A 149 -8.83 18.04 9.08
N VAL A 150 -8.43 17.51 7.92
CA VAL A 150 -8.79 18.03 6.59
C VAL A 150 -9.43 16.91 5.78
N SER A 151 -10.60 17.20 5.21
CA SER A 151 -11.31 16.30 4.30
C SER A 151 -11.92 17.13 3.17
N LEU A 152 -11.57 16.84 1.92
CA LEU A 152 -11.97 17.62 0.76
C LEU A 152 -12.51 16.73 -0.36
N ALA A 153 -13.77 16.94 -0.75
CA ALA A 153 -14.41 16.22 -1.85
C ALA A 153 -13.60 16.27 -3.17
N SER A 154 -12.93 17.40 -3.43
CA SER A 154 -12.12 17.60 -4.64
C SER A 154 -10.92 16.65 -4.74
N GLU A 155 -10.38 16.18 -3.63
CA GLU A 155 -9.19 15.32 -3.63
C GLU A 155 -9.49 13.87 -4.01
N THR A 156 -10.76 13.46 -3.89
CA THR A 156 -11.20 12.10 -4.23
C THR A 156 -10.99 11.79 -5.72
N PHE A 157 -11.29 12.73 -6.62
CA PHE A 157 -11.15 12.52 -8.07
C PHE A 157 -9.69 12.42 -8.53
N THR A 158 -8.78 13.10 -7.83
CA THR A 158 -7.35 13.08 -8.16
C THR A 158 -6.68 11.81 -7.65
N ASN A 159 -7.18 11.23 -6.56
CA ASN A 159 -6.47 10.19 -5.84
C ASN A 159 -7.09 8.80 -5.97
N LEU A 160 -8.40 8.68 -6.22
CA LEU A 160 -9.08 7.39 -6.27
C LEU A 160 -9.11 6.84 -7.72
N PRO A 161 -8.69 5.59 -7.95
CA PRO A 161 -8.78 4.98 -9.27
C PRO A 161 -10.23 4.74 -9.67
N GLY A 162 -10.56 5.06 -10.92
CA GLY A 162 -11.90 4.86 -11.48
C GLY A 162 -12.12 3.45 -12.06
N PRO A 163 -13.38 2.98 -12.15
CA PRO A 163 -13.72 1.66 -12.68
C PRO A 163 -13.45 1.49 -14.19
N THR A 164 -13.18 2.60 -14.89
CA THR A 164 -12.87 2.65 -16.32
C THR A 164 -11.37 2.75 -16.61
N PHE A 165 -10.51 2.75 -15.58
CA PHE A 165 -9.07 2.87 -15.77
C PHE A 165 -8.50 1.65 -16.49
N ASN A 166 -7.55 1.88 -17.39
CA ASN A 166 -6.73 0.81 -17.96
C ASN A 166 -5.59 0.40 -17.00
N VAL A 167 -4.92 -0.71 -17.30
CA VAL A 167 -3.87 -1.27 -16.44
C VAL A 167 -2.69 -0.32 -16.17
N ASN A 168 -2.34 0.57 -17.12
CA ASN A 168 -1.27 1.54 -16.92
C ASN A 168 -1.71 2.64 -15.94
N GLN A 169 -2.95 3.13 -16.07
CA GLN A 169 -3.54 4.11 -15.14
C GLN A 169 -3.65 3.52 -13.73
N LEU A 170 -4.09 2.27 -13.60
CA LEU A 170 -4.13 1.56 -12.31
C LEU A 170 -2.72 1.41 -11.72
N THR A 171 -1.77 0.95 -12.52
CA THR A 171 -0.37 0.79 -12.08
C THR A 171 0.19 2.12 -11.58
N GLN A 172 -0.01 3.21 -12.32
CA GLN A 172 0.44 4.53 -11.91
C GLN A 172 -0.26 5.01 -10.63
N SER A 173 -1.59 4.83 -10.54
CA SER A 173 -2.38 5.24 -9.38
C SER A 173 -1.94 4.55 -8.08
N PHE A 174 -1.54 3.28 -8.16
CA PHE A 174 -1.02 2.54 -7.01
C PHE A 174 0.46 2.88 -6.74
N ALA A 175 1.26 3.07 -7.80
CA ALA A 175 2.68 3.40 -7.68
C ALA A 175 2.91 4.74 -6.99
N VAL A 176 2.08 5.76 -7.24
CA VAL A 176 2.16 7.05 -6.53
C VAL A 176 1.82 6.95 -5.04
N LYS A 177 1.20 5.83 -4.62
CA LYS A 177 0.95 5.47 -3.22
C LYS A 177 2.00 4.51 -2.66
N GLY A 178 3.08 4.25 -3.39
CA GLY A 178 4.14 3.34 -2.97
C GLY A 178 3.79 1.85 -3.10
N LEU A 179 2.67 1.51 -3.76
CA LEU A 179 2.25 0.12 -3.97
C LEU A 179 2.73 -0.41 -5.33
N SER A 180 3.27 -1.62 -5.34
CA SER A 180 3.71 -2.31 -6.55
C SER A 180 2.54 -2.76 -7.44
N GLN A 181 2.83 -3.09 -8.70
CA GLN A 181 1.83 -3.65 -9.62
C GLN A 181 1.26 -5.00 -9.11
N ASP A 182 2.08 -5.82 -8.44
CA ASP A 182 1.60 -7.08 -7.85
C ASP A 182 0.66 -6.82 -6.65
N GLN A 183 0.95 -5.81 -5.83
CA GLN A 183 0.03 -5.37 -4.77
C GLN A 183 -1.27 -4.78 -5.34
N MET A 184 -1.20 -4.04 -6.45
CA MET A 184 -2.39 -3.56 -7.16
C MET A 184 -3.28 -4.73 -7.61
N VAL A 185 -2.73 -5.71 -8.33
CA VAL A 185 -3.51 -6.89 -8.77
C VAL A 185 -4.04 -7.71 -7.59
N THR A 186 -3.29 -7.76 -6.50
CA THR A 186 -3.69 -8.46 -5.28
C THR A 186 -4.85 -7.76 -4.58
N LEU A 187 -4.75 -6.44 -4.37
CA LEU A 187 -5.78 -5.63 -3.70
C LEU A 187 -7.06 -5.51 -4.52
N SER A 188 -6.99 -5.55 -5.86
CA SER A 188 -8.19 -5.68 -6.69
C SER A 188 -8.99 -6.95 -6.37
N GLY A 189 -8.37 -7.96 -5.78
CA GLY A 189 -9.04 -9.16 -5.24
C GLY A 189 -10.10 -8.85 -4.19
N ALA A 190 -10.11 -7.67 -3.57
CA ALA A 190 -11.19 -7.24 -2.68
C ALA A 190 -12.56 -7.19 -3.38
N HIS A 191 -12.60 -7.08 -4.71
CA HIS A 191 -13.82 -7.17 -5.51
C HIS A 191 -14.47 -8.56 -5.50
N THR A 192 -13.86 -9.55 -4.82
CA THR A 192 -14.48 -10.86 -4.57
C THR A 192 -15.67 -10.78 -3.61
N ILE A 193 -15.79 -9.72 -2.81
CA ILE A 193 -16.95 -9.46 -1.95
C ILE A 193 -17.63 -8.14 -2.29
N GLY A 194 -18.93 -8.05 -2.00
CA GLY A 194 -19.69 -6.82 -2.12
C GLY A 194 -20.38 -6.65 -3.46
N ARG A 195 -20.83 -5.41 -3.70
CA ARG A 195 -21.73 -5.06 -4.80
C ARG A 195 -21.31 -3.75 -5.45
N SER A 196 -21.72 -3.56 -6.69
CA SER A 196 -21.52 -2.31 -7.41
C SER A 196 -22.82 -1.81 -8.03
N HIS A 197 -22.97 -0.49 -8.05
CA HIS A 197 -24.04 0.16 -8.80
C HIS A 197 -23.84 -0.03 -10.30
N CYS A 198 -24.94 -0.22 -11.02
CA CYS A 198 -24.94 -0.36 -12.48
C CYS A 198 -24.21 0.79 -13.18
N SER A 199 -24.28 2.01 -12.65
CA SER A 199 -23.61 3.20 -13.20
C SER A 199 -22.10 3.05 -13.31
N SER A 200 -21.47 2.21 -12.48
CA SER A 200 -20.02 2.02 -12.46
C SER A 200 -19.50 1.21 -13.66
N PHE A 201 -20.37 0.47 -14.36
CA PHE A 201 -19.97 -0.40 -15.47
C PHE A 201 -20.94 -0.40 -16.66
N SER A 202 -22.02 0.40 -16.64
CA SER A 202 -23.04 0.42 -17.70
C SER A 202 -22.48 0.80 -19.08
N SER A 203 -21.39 1.58 -19.13
CA SER A 203 -20.65 1.86 -20.37
C SER A 203 -20.21 0.58 -21.08
N ARG A 204 -19.78 -0.45 -20.33
CA ARG A 204 -19.40 -1.76 -20.89
C ARG A 204 -20.57 -2.53 -21.50
N LEU A 205 -21.80 -2.26 -21.07
CA LEU A 205 -23.00 -2.95 -21.56
C LEU A 205 -23.59 -2.32 -22.81
N TYR A 206 -23.58 -0.98 -22.88
CA TYR A 206 -24.42 -0.24 -23.83
C TYR A 206 -23.69 0.76 -24.72
N ASN A 207 -22.61 1.39 -24.24
CA ASN A 207 -21.93 2.49 -24.91
C ASN A 207 -20.40 2.37 -24.73
N PHE A 208 -19.83 1.21 -25.10
CA PHE A 208 -18.43 0.94 -24.81
C PHE A 208 -17.47 1.80 -25.64
N SER A 209 -17.72 1.90 -26.95
CA SER A 209 -16.96 2.77 -27.84
C SER A 209 -17.81 3.26 -29.01
N THR A 210 -17.25 4.12 -29.86
CA THR A 210 -17.89 4.54 -31.12
C THR A 210 -18.12 3.40 -32.10
N THR A 211 -17.38 2.28 -31.96
CA THR A 211 -17.42 1.13 -32.86
C THR A 211 -18.05 -0.12 -32.24
N ALA A 212 -18.21 -0.17 -30.92
CA ALA A 212 -18.76 -1.31 -30.20
C ALA A 212 -19.75 -0.87 -29.13
N LYS A 213 -20.99 -1.37 -29.21
CA LYS A 213 -22.04 -1.09 -28.20
C LYS A 213 -21.72 -1.75 -26.86
N GLN A 214 -21.28 -3.01 -26.89
CA GLN A 214 -20.85 -3.77 -25.72
C GLN A 214 -19.34 -3.94 -25.75
N ASP A 215 -18.71 -3.96 -24.58
CA ASP A 215 -17.30 -4.29 -24.42
C ASP A 215 -17.01 -5.70 -25.00
N PRO A 216 -16.15 -5.82 -26.02
CA PRO A 216 -15.81 -7.11 -26.61
C PRO A 216 -15.00 -8.02 -25.67
N SER A 217 -14.41 -7.47 -24.61
CA SER A 217 -13.71 -8.23 -23.57
C SER A 217 -14.62 -8.78 -22.46
N LEU A 218 -15.93 -8.50 -22.54
CA LEU A 218 -16.93 -9.01 -21.60
C LEU A 218 -17.68 -10.19 -22.24
N ASP A 219 -17.71 -11.32 -21.55
CA ASP A 219 -18.45 -12.53 -21.95
C ASP A 219 -19.89 -12.18 -22.31
N ALA A 220 -20.32 -12.58 -23.52
CA ALA A 220 -21.60 -12.13 -24.07
C ALA A 220 -22.80 -12.66 -23.27
N THR A 221 -22.69 -13.88 -22.73
CA THR A 221 -23.74 -14.47 -21.88
C THR A 221 -23.85 -13.72 -20.56
N TYR A 222 -22.72 -13.47 -19.91
CA TYR A 222 -22.69 -12.69 -18.68
C TYR A 222 -23.17 -11.25 -18.89
N ALA A 223 -22.76 -10.59 -19.99
CA ALA A 223 -23.27 -9.28 -20.35
C ALA A 223 -24.79 -9.27 -20.52
N ALA A 224 -25.39 -10.30 -21.14
CA ALA A 224 -26.84 -10.42 -21.25
C ALA A 224 -27.53 -10.54 -19.88
N GLN A 225 -26.93 -11.29 -18.93
CA GLN A 225 -27.43 -11.37 -17.54
C GLN A 225 -27.33 -10.03 -16.81
N LEU A 226 -26.21 -9.31 -16.98
CA LEU A 226 -26.03 -7.97 -16.40
C LEU A 226 -27.04 -6.97 -16.99
N LYS A 227 -27.34 -7.04 -18.29
CA LYS A 227 -28.35 -6.18 -18.94
C LYS A 227 -29.77 -6.38 -18.40
N GLN A 228 -30.10 -7.56 -17.89
CA GLN A 228 -31.39 -7.81 -17.23
C GLN A 228 -31.46 -7.14 -15.86
N GLN A 229 -30.35 -7.13 -15.12
CA GLN A 229 -30.25 -6.51 -13.78
C GLN A 229 -30.00 -4.99 -13.85
N CYS A 230 -29.39 -4.52 -14.93
CA CYS A 230 -29.03 -3.13 -15.18
C CYS A 230 -29.60 -2.61 -16.50
N PRO A 231 -30.94 -2.49 -16.67
CA PRO A 231 -31.54 -2.07 -17.93
C PRO A 231 -31.05 -0.71 -18.42
N GLN A 232 -30.89 -0.56 -19.73
CA GLN A 232 -30.49 0.71 -20.35
C GLN A 232 -31.53 1.79 -20.06
N GLY A 233 -31.08 2.95 -19.59
CA GLY A 233 -31.96 4.08 -19.31
C GLY A 233 -32.75 3.99 -18.01
N SER A 234 -32.49 2.97 -17.17
CA SER A 234 -33.01 2.96 -15.80
C SER A 234 -32.55 4.21 -15.04
N THR A 235 -33.49 4.84 -14.33
CA THR A 235 -33.23 6.00 -13.47
C THR A 235 -33.13 5.61 -11.99
N ASP A 236 -33.28 4.33 -11.65
CA ASP A 236 -33.16 3.86 -10.27
C ASP A 236 -31.67 3.86 -9.85
N PRO A 237 -31.27 4.75 -8.91
CA PRO A 237 -29.89 4.85 -8.48
C PRO A 237 -29.45 3.66 -7.62
N ASN A 238 -30.37 2.82 -7.16
CA ASN A 238 -30.11 1.74 -6.20
C ASN A 238 -29.89 0.37 -6.86
N LEU A 239 -29.92 0.29 -8.21
CA LEU A 239 -29.64 -0.96 -8.91
C LEU A 239 -28.18 -1.37 -8.71
N VAL A 240 -28.00 -2.49 -8.02
CA VAL A 240 -26.69 -3.04 -7.66
C VAL A 240 -26.59 -4.51 -8.00
N VAL A 241 -25.46 -4.92 -8.55
CA VAL A 241 -25.12 -6.34 -8.81
C VAL A 241 -23.95 -6.77 -7.93
N PRO A 242 -23.83 -8.05 -7.56
CA PRO A 242 -22.64 -8.54 -6.90
C PRO A 242 -21.41 -8.46 -7.81
N MET A 243 -20.24 -8.14 -7.23
CA MET A 243 -18.98 -8.08 -7.98
C MET A 243 -18.42 -9.47 -8.29
N ASP A 244 -18.62 -10.42 -7.37
CA ASP A 244 -18.49 -11.86 -7.61
C ASP A 244 -19.87 -12.52 -7.47
N PRO A 245 -20.52 -12.96 -8.56
CA PRO A 245 -21.85 -13.57 -8.47
C PRO A 245 -21.84 -14.97 -7.84
N SER A 246 -20.69 -15.65 -7.78
CA SER A 246 -20.61 -17.02 -7.27
C SER A 246 -20.50 -17.08 -5.74
N SER A 247 -19.80 -16.12 -5.15
CA SER A 247 -19.51 -16.07 -3.71
C SER A 247 -19.49 -14.63 -3.15
N PRO A 248 -20.57 -13.84 -3.34
CA PRO A 248 -20.57 -12.39 -3.16
C PRO A 248 -20.25 -11.86 -1.75
N ASN A 249 -20.18 -12.75 -0.76
CA ASN A 249 -19.90 -12.43 0.64
C ASN A 249 -18.73 -13.25 1.20
N VAL A 250 -17.97 -13.94 0.36
CA VAL A 250 -16.83 -14.77 0.78
C VAL A 250 -15.55 -14.24 0.14
N VAL A 251 -14.52 -14.06 0.97
CA VAL A 251 -13.18 -13.67 0.54
C VAL A 251 -12.47 -14.91 0.00
N ASP A 252 -12.46 -15.04 -1.32
CA ASP A 252 -11.83 -16.14 -2.05
C ASP A 252 -11.19 -15.67 -3.36
N THR A 253 -10.83 -16.61 -4.24
CA THR A 253 -10.20 -16.32 -5.53
C THR A 253 -11.18 -16.33 -6.71
N GLY A 254 -12.49 -16.33 -6.43
CA GLY A 254 -13.57 -16.28 -7.43
C GLY A 254 -13.45 -15.07 -8.35
N TYR A 255 -13.07 -13.91 -7.80
CA TYR A 255 -12.75 -12.70 -8.56
C TYR A 255 -11.77 -12.96 -9.73
N TYR A 256 -10.65 -13.63 -9.47
CA TYR A 256 -9.66 -13.92 -10.51
C TYR A 256 -10.16 -14.95 -11.52
N SER A 257 -10.93 -15.94 -11.05
CA SER A 257 -11.58 -16.94 -11.90
C SER A 257 -12.57 -16.27 -12.87
N ASN A 258 -13.33 -15.29 -12.38
CA ASN A 258 -14.24 -14.48 -13.19
C ASN A 258 -13.48 -13.67 -14.25
N ILE A 259 -12.38 -13.00 -13.89
CA ILE A 259 -11.56 -12.26 -14.87
C ILE A 259 -11.05 -13.18 -15.99
N LEU A 260 -10.51 -14.36 -15.64
CA LEU A 260 -10.02 -15.35 -16.61
C LEU A 260 -11.13 -15.85 -17.55
N ALA A 261 -12.37 -15.89 -17.06
CA ALA A 261 -13.56 -16.22 -17.84
C ALA A 261 -14.14 -15.03 -18.63
N SER A 262 -13.45 -13.88 -18.70
CA SER A 262 -13.95 -12.63 -19.30
C SER A 262 -15.20 -12.08 -18.62
N ARG A 263 -15.32 -12.30 -17.30
CA ARG A 263 -16.46 -11.92 -16.45
C ARG A 263 -16.06 -10.93 -15.34
N GLY A 264 -14.92 -10.26 -15.45
CA GLY A 264 -14.61 -9.12 -14.58
C GLY A 264 -15.68 -8.04 -14.75
N LEU A 265 -16.19 -7.46 -13.67
CA LEU A 265 -17.34 -6.55 -13.74
C LEU A 265 -16.93 -5.19 -14.31
N PHE A 266 -15.86 -4.60 -13.78
CA PHE A 266 -15.35 -3.31 -14.23
C PHE A 266 -14.35 -3.44 -15.38
N THR A 267 -14.16 -2.36 -16.13
CA THR A 267 -13.06 -2.29 -17.11
C THR A 267 -11.72 -2.40 -16.39
N SER A 268 -11.60 -1.80 -15.20
CA SER A 268 -10.43 -1.91 -14.32
C SER A 268 -10.14 -3.33 -13.84
N ASP A 269 -11.13 -4.22 -13.83
CA ASP A 269 -10.93 -5.64 -13.50
C ASP A 269 -10.45 -6.40 -14.74
N GLN A 270 -11.18 -6.25 -15.84
CA GLN A 270 -10.91 -7.03 -17.05
C GLN A 270 -9.59 -6.61 -17.73
N THR A 271 -9.18 -5.35 -17.56
CA THR A 271 -7.89 -4.85 -18.07
C THR A 271 -6.68 -5.54 -17.46
N LEU A 272 -6.83 -6.26 -16.33
CA LEU A 272 -5.71 -6.99 -15.72
C LEU A 272 -5.18 -8.11 -16.62
N LEU A 273 -5.94 -8.55 -17.63
CA LEU A 273 -5.46 -9.49 -18.66
C LEU A 273 -4.77 -8.83 -19.87
N SER A 274 -4.75 -7.50 -19.95
CA SER A 274 -4.23 -6.78 -21.13
C SER A 274 -2.70 -6.80 -21.25
N GLN A 275 -1.98 -7.14 -20.17
CA GLN A 275 -0.53 -7.26 -20.14
C GLN A 275 -0.11 -8.63 -19.63
N VAL A 276 0.97 -9.19 -20.20
CA VAL A 276 1.50 -10.51 -19.83
C VAL A 276 1.84 -10.60 -18.34
N ALA A 277 2.43 -9.53 -17.77
CA ALA A 277 2.83 -9.49 -16.37
C ALA A 277 1.62 -9.59 -15.42
N THR A 278 0.60 -8.75 -15.61
CA THR A 278 -0.60 -8.75 -14.77
C THR A 278 -1.47 -9.98 -15.02
N ALA A 279 -1.55 -10.47 -16.26
CA ALA A 279 -2.25 -11.71 -16.57
C ALA A 279 -1.62 -12.91 -15.83
N SER A 280 -0.29 -12.98 -15.76
CA SER A 280 0.42 -14.01 -14.97
C SER A 280 0.12 -13.91 -13.48
N GLN A 281 0.00 -12.70 -12.93
CA GLN A 281 -0.41 -12.48 -11.53
C GLN A 281 -1.85 -12.95 -11.29
N VAL A 282 -2.79 -12.61 -12.17
CA VAL A 282 -4.19 -13.07 -12.12
C VAL A 282 -4.26 -14.60 -12.13
N THR A 283 -3.57 -15.27 -13.06
CA THR A 283 -3.55 -16.73 -13.14
C THR A 283 -2.99 -17.38 -11.88
N ARG A 284 -1.90 -16.83 -11.32
CA ARG A 284 -1.31 -17.36 -10.07
C ARG A 284 -2.23 -17.17 -8.87
N ASN A 285 -2.86 -16.01 -8.75
CA ASN A 285 -3.81 -15.74 -7.67
C ASN A 285 -5.06 -16.64 -7.81
N ALA A 286 -5.58 -16.86 -9.01
CA ALA A 286 -6.71 -17.77 -9.26
C ALA A 286 -6.40 -19.22 -8.85
N ALA A 287 -5.20 -19.70 -9.18
CA ALA A 287 -4.80 -21.09 -8.97
C ALA A 287 -4.44 -21.44 -7.52
N ASN A 288 -4.14 -20.45 -6.67
CA ASN A 288 -3.68 -20.69 -5.31
C ASN A 288 -4.27 -19.68 -4.31
N SER A 289 -5.37 -20.09 -3.69
CA SER A 289 -6.09 -19.28 -2.70
C SER A 289 -5.23 -18.89 -1.51
N MET A 290 -4.45 -19.82 -0.95
CA MET A 290 -3.59 -19.52 0.20
C MET A 290 -2.47 -18.52 -0.16
N LEU A 291 -1.88 -18.63 -1.35
CA LEU A 291 -0.90 -17.66 -1.84
C LEU A 291 -1.54 -16.28 -1.95
N TRP A 292 -2.71 -16.18 -2.59
CA TRP A 292 -3.40 -14.91 -2.73
C TRP A 292 -3.78 -14.31 -1.38
N GLN A 293 -4.35 -15.08 -0.45
CA GLN A 293 -4.74 -14.57 0.86
C GLN A 293 -3.53 -14.02 1.65
N ASN A 294 -2.38 -14.71 1.61
CA ASN A 294 -1.14 -14.20 2.23
C ASN A 294 -0.67 -12.89 1.58
N LYS A 295 -0.69 -12.82 0.24
CA LYS A 295 -0.37 -11.59 -0.47
C LYS A 295 -1.35 -10.47 -0.14
N PHE A 296 -2.64 -10.79 -0.02
CA PHE A 296 -3.71 -9.84 0.25
C PHE A 296 -3.56 -9.25 1.65
N ALA A 297 -3.31 -10.08 2.67
CA ALA A 297 -2.98 -9.61 4.01
C ALA A 297 -1.76 -8.68 4.01
N ALA A 298 -0.68 -9.06 3.34
CA ALA A 298 0.52 -8.22 3.24
C ALA A 298 0.25 -6.90 2.48
N ALA A 299 -0.55 -6.93 1.43
CA ALA A 299 -0.90 -5.75 0.65
C ALA A 299 -1.86 -4.82 1.41
N MET A 300 -2.78 -5.35 2.22
CA MET A 300 -3.64 -4.57 3.12
C MET A 300 -2.81 -3.88 4.21
N VAL A 301 -1.82 -4.57 4.79
CA VAL A 301 -0.88 -3.95 5.75
C VAL A 301 -0.08 -2.83 5.09
N ALA A 302 0.44 -3.04 3.88
CA ALA A 302 1.16 -2.01 3.13
C ALA A 302 0.27 -0.82 2.75
N MET A 303 -0.97 -1.08 2.33
CA MET A 303 -1.96 -0.03 2.04
C MET A 303 -2.30 0.79 3.28
N GLY A 304 -2.45 0.14 4.43
CA GLY A 304 -2.67 0.78 5.72
C GLY A 304 -1.54 1.73 6.16
N GLN A 305 -0.42 1.76 5.44
CA GLN A 305 0.74 2.60 5.71
C GLN A 305 0.91 3.72 4.65
N ILE A 306 -0.08 3.96 3.79
CA ILE A 306 0.00 5.03 2.78
C ILE A 306 -0.18 6.42 3.39
N GLY A 307 0.58 7.40 2.89
CA GLY A 307 0.31 8.84 3.06
C GLY A 307 0.50 9.37 4.48
N VAL A 308 0.98 8.54 5.38
CA VAL A 308 1.50 8.95 6.67
C VAL A 308 2.83 9.73 6.43
N LEU A 309 2.95 11.00 6.85
CA LEU A 309 4.20 11.83 6.92
C LEU A 309 4.87 12.05 8.32
N THR A 310 6.17 11.72 8.51
CA THR A 310 7.02 12.04 9.72
C THR A 310 8.32 12.72 9.31
N GLY A 311 8.98 13.33 10.30
CA GLY A 311 10.28 13.97 10.15
C GLY A 311 10.33 15.02 9.04
N SER A 312 11.52 15.29 8.51
CA SER A 312 11.73 16.25 7.42
C SER A 312 11.94 15.56 6.06
N ASN A 313 10.82 15.16 5.45
CA ASN A 313 10.57 14.81 4.03
C ASN A 313 11.50 13.82 3.29
N GLY A 314 10.89 12.77 2.75
CA GLY A 314 11.55 11.54 2.30
C GLY A 314 12.34 11.56 0.98
N GLU A 315 13.15 10.51 0.83
CA GLU A 315 13.35 9.66 -0.36
C GLU A 315 14.20 8.46 0.10
N ILE A 316 13.84 7.19 -0.18
CA ILE A 316 14.83 6.13 -0.49
C ILE A 316 14.24 5.17 -1.54
N ARG A 317 14.86 5.14 -2.71
CA ARG A 317 14.68 4.13 -3.76
C ARG A 317 15.34 2.82 -3.34
N ALA A 318 14.60 1.71 -3.33
CA ALA A 318 15.16 0.38 -3.09
C ALA A 318 16.11 -0.04 -4.23
N HIS A 319 17.30 -0.51 -3.86
CA HIS A 319 18.45 -0.74 -4.75
C HIS A 319 18.71 -2.24 -4.99
N THR A 320 17.74 -2.96 -5.55
CA THR A 320 17.94 -4.38 -5.91
C THR A 320 17.29 -4.78 -7.23
N ILE A 321 16.30 -4.02 -7.72
CA ILE A 321 15.77 -4.15 -9.09
C ILE A 321 15.96 -2.80 -9.77
N GLY A 322 16.71 -2.78 -10.86
CA GLY A 322 16.89 -1.56 -11.61
C GLY A 322 18.03 -1.64 -12.59
N ARG A 323 17.95 -0.76 -13.58
CA ARG A 323 19.09 -0.45 -14.43
C ARG A 323 19.60 0.93 -14.04
N SER A 324 20.90 1.07 -13.86
CA SER A 324 21.52 2.36 -13.61
C SER A 324 22.01 2.95 -14.91
N HIS A 325 21.81 4.26 -15.08
CA HIS A 325 22.51 5.02 -16.09
C HIS A 325 24.02 4.99 -15.83
N CYS A 326 24.81 4.86 -16.89
CA CYS A 326 26.27 4.86 -16.83
C CYS A 326 26.83 6.12 -16.16
N SER A 327 26.15 7.25 -16.32
CA SER A 327 26.54 8.53 -15.70
C SER A 327 26.63 8.43 -14.18
N SER A 328 25.75 7.66 -13.54
CA SER A 328 25.64 7.53 -12.08
C SER A 328 26.81 6.82 -11.40
N PHE A 329 27.62 6.05 -12.15
CA PHE A 329 28.81 5.35 -11.63
C PHE A 329 30.05 5.54 -12.52
N SER A 330 30.01 6.50 -13.45
CA SER A 330 31.10 6.78 -14.39
C SER A 330 32.42 7.13 -13.71
N SER A 331 32.38 7.89 -12.61
CA SER A 331 33.57 8.21 -11.80
C SER A 331 34.25 6.95 -11.29
N ARG A 332 33.47 5.94 -10.91
CA ARG A 332 33.98 4.65 -10.41
C ARG A 332 34.78 3.87 -11.45
N LEU A 333 34.45 4.02 -12.74
CA LEU A 333 35.14 3.33 -13.84
C LEU A 333 36.39 4.06 -14.35
N TYR A 334 36.35 5.40 -14.38
CA TYR A 334 37.30 6.20 -15.14
C TYR A 334 38.04 7.30 -14.36
N ASN A 335 37.42 7.86 -13.32
CA ASN A 335 37.94 9.01 -12.57
C ASN A 335 37.70 8.84 -11.06
N PHE A 336 38.09 7.70 -10.49
CA PHE A 336 37.73 7.38 -9.12
C PHE A 336 38.41 8.30 -8.10
N SER A 337 39.69 8.60 -8.30
CA SER A 337 40.44 9.57 -7.49
C SER A 337 41.59 10.19 -8.28
N THR A 338 42.32 11.12 -7.67
CA THR A 338 43.53 11.73 -8.25
C THR A 338 44.65 10.71 -8.52
N THR A 339 44.64 9.56 -7.83
CA THR A 339 45.67 8.53 -7.91
C THR A 339 45.20 7.23 -8.56
N ALA A 340 43.90 6.98 -8.66
CA ALA A 340 43.32 5.78 -9.24
C ALA A 340 42.26 6.11 -10.31
N LYS A 341 42.47 5.60 -11.53
CA LYS A 341 41.51 5.75 -12.64
C LYS A 341 40.24 4.95 -12.40
N GLN A 342 40.36 3.70 -11.94
CA GLN A 342 39.24 2.84 -11.58
C GLN A 342 39.22 2.66 -10.06
N ASP A 343 38.03 2.51 -9.48
CA ASP A 343 37.85 2.12 -8.08
C ASP A 343 38.57 0.79 -7.80
N PRO A 344 39.59 0.78 -6.91
CA PRO A 344 40.32 -0.44 -6.57
C PRO A 344 39.46 -1.51 -5.89
N SER A 345 38.31 -1.13 -5.32
CA SER A 345 37.37 -2.06 -4.71
C SER A 345 36.50 -2.80 -5.73
N LEU A 346 36.56 -2.43 -7.01
CA LEU A 346 35.78 -3.03 -8.09
C LEU A 346 36.58 -4.14 -8.78
N ASP A 347 35.98 -5.33 -8.90
CA ASP A 347 36.52 -6.46 -9.64
C ASP A 347 36.95 -6.04 -11.05
N ALA A 348 38.20 -6.34 -11.41
CA ALA A 348 38.80 -5.86 -12.65
C ALA A 348 38.10 -6.42 -13.89
N THR A 349 37.64 -7.67 -13.84
CA THR A 349 36.90 -8.31 -14.93
C THR A 349 35.52 -7.68 -15.09
N TYR A 350 34.78 -7.49 -13.99
CA TYR A 350 33.48 -6.82 -14.04
C TYR A 350 33.60 -5.36 -14.48
N ALA A 351 34.63 -4.62 -14.04
CA ALA A 351 34.88 -3.27 -14.52
C ALA A 351 35.14 -3.23 -16.03
N ALA A 352 35.88 -4.20 -16.59
CA ALA A 352 36.09 -4.29 -18.03
C ALA A 352 34.77 -4.52 -18.79
N GLN A 353 33.86 -5.35 -18.24
CA GLN A 353 32.52 -5.57 -18.81
C GLN A 353 31.67 -4.29 -18.75
N LEU A 354 31.71 -3.56 -17.62
CA LEU A 354 31.00 -2.29 -17.48
C LEU A 354 31.54 -1.24 -18.44
N LYS A 355 32.85 -1.17 -18.67
CA LYS A 355 33.48 -0.24 -19.63
C LYS A 355 33.09 -0.51 -21.09
N GLN A 356 32.71 -1.75 -21.44
CA GLN A 356 32.17 -2.07 -22.76
C GLN A 356 30.73 -1.54 -22.93
N GLN A 357 29.93 -1.59 -21.86
CA GLN A 357 28.54 -1.12 -21.87
C GLN A 357 28.41 0.38 -21.61
N CYS A 358 29.40 0.97 -20.94
CA CYS A 358 29.46 2.37 -20.51
C CYS A 358 30.78 3.03 -20.95
N PRO A 359 30.99 3.31 -22.25
CA PRO A 359 32.24 3.90 -22.72
C PRO A 359 32.52 5.30 -22.13
N GLN A 360 33.80 5.62 -21.93
CA GLN A 360 34.23 6.91 -21.41
C GLN A 360 33.82 8.06 -22.34
N GLY A 361 33.15 9.07 -21.79
CA GLY A 361 32.73 10.26 -22.56
C GLY A 361 31.49 10.04 -23.43
N SER A 362 30.77 8.92 -23.29
CA SER A 362 29.48 8.75 -23.94
C SER A 362 28.47 9.81 -23.45
N THR A 363 27.79 10.45 -24.39
CA THR A 363 26.71 11.41 -24.13
C THR A 363 25.32 10.78 -24.26
N ASP A 364 25.23 9.48 -24.56
CA ASP A 364 23.96 8.79 -24.71
C ASP A 364 23.30 8.60 -23.32
N PRO A 365 22.20 9.30 -23.03
CA PRO A 365 21.54 9.21 -21.74
C PRO A 365 20.86 7.85 -21.53
N ASN A 366 20.73 7.01 -22.57
CA ASN A 366 20.01 5.73 -22.49
C ASN A 366 20.93 4.54 -22.18
N LEU A 367 22.24 4.74 -22.06
CA LEU A 367 23.14 3.67 -21.65
C LEU A 367 22.88 3.31 -20.19
N VAL A 368 22.31 2.14 -20.00
CA VAL A 368 21.93 1.60 -18.72
C VAL A 368 22.47 0.18 -18.54
N VAL A 369 22.93 -0.16 -17.35
CA VAL A 369 23.36 -1.53 -16.99
C VAL A 369 22.56 -2.04 -15.80
N PRO A 370 22.34 -3.35 -15.68
CA PRO A 370 21.71 -3.90 -14.48
C PRO A 370 22.52 -3.58 -13.22
N MET A 371 21.82 -3.20 -12.16
CA MET A 371 22.42 -3.01 -10.83
C MET A 371 22.82 -4.34 -10.20
N ASP A 372 22.09 -5.41 -10.51
CA ASP A 372 22.46 -6.80 -10.20
C ASP A 372 22.82 -7.56 -11.50
N PRO A 373 24.10 -7.86 -11.76
CA PRO A 373 24.50 -8.60 -12.95
C PRO A 373 24.14 -10.09 -12.91
N SER A 374 23.86 -10.65 -11.73
CA SER A 374 23.60 -12.08 -11.53
C SER A 374 22.11 -12.41 -11.61
N SER A 375 21.26 -11.53 -11.06
CA SER A 375 19.80 -11.69 -10.99
C SER A 375 19.08 -10.37 -11.30
N PRO A 376 19.24 -9.80 -12.51
CA PRO A 376 18.81 -8.43 -12.85
C PRO A 376 17.31 -8.14 -12.71
N ASN A 377 16.48 -9.18 -12.60
CA ASN A 377 15.02 -9.09 -12.58
C ASN A 377 14.40 -9.81 -11.36
N VAL A 378 15.19 -10.18 -10.34
CA VAL A 378 14.71 -10.97 -9.20
C VAL A 378 15.21 -10.34 -7.89
N VAL A 379 14.34 -10.27 -6.88
CA VAL A 379 14.73 -9.88 -5.51
C VAL A 379 15.25 -11.12 -4.79
N ASP A 380 16.57 -11.27 -4.74
CA ASP A 380 17.23 -12.39 -4.07
C ASP A 380 18.53 -11.97 -3.37
N THR A 381 19.30 -12.95 -2.88
CA THR A 381 20.59 -12.70 -2.21
C THR A 381 21.74 -12.49 -3.19
N GLY A 382 21.48 -12.50 -4.50
CA GLY A 382 22.45 -12.29 -5.58
C GLY A 382 23.20 -10.97 -5.41
N TYR A 383 22.50 -9.90 -5.03
CA TYR A 383 23.10 -8.61 -4.68
C TYR A 383 24.26 -8.77 -3.68
N TYR A 384 24.04 -9.43 -2.53
CA TYR A 384 25.08 -9.60 -1.51
C TYR A 384 26.22 -10.50 -1.99
N SER A 385 25.92 -11.51 -2.81
CA SER A 385 26.93 -12.34 -3.47
C SER A 385 27.81 -11.50 -4.41
N ASN A 386 27.22 -10.56 -5.15
CA ASN A 386 27.96 -9.62 -5.98
C ASN A 386 28.83 -8.68 -5.14
N ILE A 387 28.32 -8.15 -4.02
CA ILE A 387 29.12 -7.30 -3.11
C ILE A 387 30.35 -8.06 -2.59
N LEU A 388 30.18 -9.31 -2.15
CA LEU A 388 31.28 -10.18 -1.70
C LEU A 388 32.31 -10.47 -2.80
N ALA A 389 31.87 -10.51 -4.06
CA ALA A 389 32.74 -10.70 -5.22
C ALA A 389 33.35 -9.39 -5.75
N SER A 390 33.23 -8.27 -5.02
CA SER A 390 33.67 -6.94 -5.46
C SER A 390 32.96 -6.44 -6.73
N ARG A 391 31.71 -6.85 -6.92
CA ARG A 391 30.86 -6.54 -8.09
C ARG A 391 29.65 -5.67 -7.75
N GLY A 392 29.66 -4.94 -6.64
CA GLY A 392 28.66 -3.88 -6.43
C GLY A 392 28.79 -2.82 -7.51
N LEU A 393 27.69 -2.30 -8.08
CA LEU A 393 27.75 -1.32 -9.15
C LEU A 393 28.21 0.05 -8.64
N PHE A 394 27.68 0.47 -7.49
CA PHE A 394 28.01 1.75 -6.86
C PHE A 394 29.06 1.60 -5.77
N THR A 395 29.86 2.66 -5.57
CA THR A 395 30.82 2.70 -4.46
C THR A 395 30.12 2.61 -3.10
N SER A 396 28.92 3.16 -2.97
CA SER A 396 28.09 3.07 -1.76
C SER A 396 27.79 1.62 -1.38
N ASP A 397 27.49 0.77 -2.37
CA ASP A 397 27.22 -0.65 -2.14
C ASP A 397 28.49 -1.39 -1.72
N GLN A 398 29.59 -1.15 -2.44
CA GLN A 398 30.86 -1.83 -2.14
C GLN A 398 31.43 -1.44 -0.77
N THR A 399 31.08 -0.24 -0.28
CA THR A 399 31.43 0.26 1.05
C THR A 399 30.79 -0.57 2.17
N LEU A 400 29.76 -1.38 1.90
CA LEU A 400 29.19 -2.31 2.90
C LEU A 400 30.23 -3.30 3.45
N LEU A 401 31.33 -3.55 2.75
CA LEU A 401 32.44 -4.39 3.24
C LEU A 401 33.53 -3.61 3.99
N SER A 402 33.45 -2.29 4.08
CA SER A 402 34.50 -1.46 4.70
C SER A 402 34.58 -1.57 6.22
N GLN A 403 33.47 -1.96 6.87
CA GLN A 403 33.37 -2.11 8.32
C GLN A 403 33.05 -3.57 8.68
N VAL A 404 33.67 -4.07 9.74
CA VAL A 404 33.49 -5.48 10.18
C VAL A 404 32.01 -5.80 10.46
N ALA A 405 31.28 -4.85 11.07
CA ALA A 405 29.88 -5.03 11.43
C ALA A 405 28.97 -5.18 10.19
N THR A 406 29.16 -4.35 9.17
CA THR A 406 28.36 -4.40 7.93
C THR A 406 28.81 -5.56 7.04
N ALA A 407 30.10 -5.85 6.97
CA ALA A 407 30.64 -7.01 6.24
C ALA A 407 30.05 -8.32 6.77
N SER A 408 29.97 -8.49 8.09
CA SER A 408 29.32 -9.65 8.73
C SER A 408 27.83 -9.77 8.38
N GLN A 409 27.13 -8.65 8.20
CA GLN A 409 25.73 -8.66 7.75
C GLN A 409 25.63 -9.05 6.27
N VAL A 410 26.49 -8.52 5.40
CA VAL A 410 26.55 -8.89 3.98
C VAL A 410 26.81 -10.40 3.83
N THR A 411 27.79 -10.97 4.55
CA THR A 411 28.07 -12.41 4.52
C THR A 411 26.87 -13.24 4.98
N ARG A 412 26.19 -12.84 6.06
CA ARG A 412 25.01 -13.55 6.56
C ARG A 412 23.83 -13.47 5.59
N ASN A 413 23.61 -12.32 4.98
CA ASN A 413 22.53 -12.13 4.01
C ASN A 413 22.80 -12.90 2.72
N ALA A 414 24.05 -12.96 2.25
CA ALA A 414 24.43 -13.79 1.10
C ALA A 414 24.22 -15.29 1.36
N ALA A 415 24.57 -15.77 2.56
CA ALA A 415 24.58 -17.20 2.90
C ALA A 415 23.20 -17.77 3.26
N ASN A 416 22.21 -16.94 3.62
CA ASN A 416 20.92 -17.41 4.10
C ASN A 416 19.77 -16.58 3.51
N SER A 417 19.18 -17.09 2.43
CA SER A 417 18.07 -16.44 1.73
C SER A 417 16.83 -16.26 2.59
N MET A 418 16.50 -17.22 3.46
CA MET A 418 15.32 -17.13 4.33
C MET A 418 15.50 -16.07 5.42
N LEU A 419 16.68 -16.02 6.05
CA LEU A 419 17.01 -14.98 7.03
C LEU A 419 17.00 -13.60 6.39
N TRP A 420 17.61 -13.49 5.20
CA TRP A 420 17.60 -12.23 4.47
C TRP A 420 16.18 -11.82 4.08
N GLN A 421 15.34 -12.72 3.55
CA GLN A 421 13.95 -12.42 3.20
C GLN A 421 13.16 -11.93 4.41
N ASN A 422 13.32 -12.56 5.57
CA ASN A 422 12.67 -12.11 6.81
C ASN A 422 13.14 -10.72 7.23
N LYS A 423 14.46 -10.45 7.18
CA LYS A 423 15.02 -9.12 7.48
C LYS A 423 14.62 -8.07 6.46
N PHE A 424 14.56 -8.44 5.18
CA PHE A 424 14.16 -7.59 4.08
C PHE A 424 12.68 -7.22 4.23
N ALA A 425 11.80 -8.19 4.51
CA ALA A 425 10.40 -7.94 4.82
C ALA A 425 10.25 -7.01 6.04
N ALA A 426 10.97 -7.28 7.13
CA ALA A 426 10.95 -6.42 8.31
C ALA A 426 11.48 -4.99 8.03
N ALA A 427 12.52 -4.86 7.20
CA ALA A 427 13.07 -3.57 6.80
C ALA A 427 12.13 -2.80 5.85
N MET A 428 11.43 -3.49 4.94
CA MET A 428 10.40 -2.88 4.09
C MET A 428 9.21 -2.39 4.91
N VAL A 429 8.80 -3.15 5.93
CA VAL A 429 7.81 -2.70 6.92
C VAL A 429 8.32 -1.49 7.69
N ALA A 430 9.58 -1.51 8.15
CA ALA A 430 10.22 -0.37 8.83
C ALA A 430 10.30 0.89 7.94
N MET A 431 10.58 0.74 6.65
CA MET A 431 10.61 1.86 5.70
C MET A 431 9.21 2.38 5.38
N GLY A 432 8.18 1.53 5.35
CA GLY A 432 6.78 1.95 5.23
C GLY A 432 6.26 2.74 6.45
N GLN A 433 7.05 2.83 7.52
CA GLN A 433 6.68 3.50 8.77
C GLN A 433 7.38 4.85 8.96
N ILE A 434 8.16 5.30 7.97
CA ILE A 434 8.71 6.66 7.91
C ILE A 434 7.56 7.59 7.51
N GLY A 435 6.86 8.20 8.46
CA GLY A 435 5.57 8.79 8.12
C GLY A 435 4.52 9.05 9.18
N VAL A 436 4.44 8.32 10.27
CA VAL A 436 3.20 8.35 11.06
C VAL A 436 2.85 9.73 11.69
N LEU A 437 1.63 10.26 11.46
CA LEU A 437 1.10 11.39 12.24
C LEU A 437 1.14 10.97 13.72
N THR A 438 2.12 11.50 14.46
CA THR A 438 2.40 11.16 15.85
C THR A 438 2.54 12.44 16.65
N GLY A 439 2.28 12.38 17.96
CA GLY A 439 2.30 13.58 18.80
C GLY A 439 1.27 14.63 18.37
N SER A 440 1.72 15.85 18.03
CA SER A 440 0.86 17.01 17.74
C SER A 440 0.42 17.15 16.28
N ASN A 441 0.86 16.28 15.37
CA ASN A 441 0.58 16.42 13.93
C ASN A 441 -0.82 15.93 13.50
N GLY A 442 -1.64 15.49 14.46
CA GLY A 442 -3.04 15.09 14.29
C GLY A 442 -3.71 15.00 15.65
N GLU A 443 -4.97 14.56 15.71
CA GLU A 443 -5.71 14.42 16.96
C GLU A 443 -6.24 13.00 17.20
N ILE A 444 -6.75 12.75 18.41
CA ILE A 444 -7.64 11.61 18.65
C ILE A 444 -9.04 12.22 18.74
N ARG A 445 -9.87 11.99 17.74
CA ARG A 445 -11.25 12.51 17.75
C ARG A 445 -12.08 11.71 18.74
N LEU A 446 -12.97 12.36 19.49
CA LEU A 446 -13.96 11.65 20.30
C LEU A 446 -15.12 11.11 19.46
N ASN A 447 -15.42 11.77 18.35
CA ASN A 447 -16.40 11.37 17.35
C ASN A 447 -15.76 11.44 15.97
N CYS A 448 -15.75 10.32 15.24
CA CYS A 448 -15.07 10.21 13.95
C CYS A 448 -15.65 11.08 12.83
N ARG A 449 -16.76 11.77 13.05
CA ARG A 449 -17.39 12.66 12.07
C ARG A 449 -16.96 14.11 12.18
N VAL A 450 -16.39 14.52 13.31
CA VAL A 450 -16.07 15.92 13.60
C VAL A 450 -14.65 16.06 14.10
N VAL A 451 -13.98 17.12 13.66
CA VAL A 451 -12.73 17.59 14.26
C VAL A 451 -13.04 18.14 15.65
N ASN A 452 -12.19 17.89 16.65
CA ASN A 452 -12.47 18.25 18.06
C ASN A 452 -12.61 19.77 18.31
#